data_AF-A0A662BC51-F1
#
_entry.id   AF-A0A662BC51-F1
#
_cell.length_a   1.000
_cell.length_b   1.000
_cell.length_c   1.000
_cell.angle_alpha   90.00
_cell.angle_beta   90.00
_cell.angle_gamma   90.00
#
_symmetry.space_group_name_H-M   'P 1'
#
loop_
_entity.id
_entity.type
_entity.pdbx_description
1 polymer ?
#
loop_
_entity_poly.entity_id
_entity_poly.type
_entity_poly.pdbx_seq_one_letter_code
_entity_poly.pdbx_strand_id
1 'polypeptide(L)'
;KDAGVPTIPGSDGLIESVKEGIKLAKGIGYPVIIKATAGGGGKGMRIIWSAEEFESHWDSARQESAAAFGNDGMYLEKFIEDPRHIEIQIIGDQKGNACHLSERDCSIQRRHQKLLEETPSPFMTDELREKMGEAAVLAATSIKYEGVGTVEFLVDKHRNFYFMEMNTRIQVEHPITEEVINFDLIKEQIKVAAGISIKGINYYPQMHAIECRVNAEDFKNNFRPSPGKITTLHTPGGHGVRVDTHVYAGYTIPPYYDSMIAKLITVARTREEAIKKMQRALEEFVIEGIETTIPFHRKLMQDPRFIEGNYTTKFMEDFN
;
A
#
# COMPACT_ATOMS: atom_id res chain seq x y z
N LYS A 1 -6.14 -11.86 14.59
CA LYS A 1 -5.87 -13.20 15.15
C LYS A 1 -7.18 -13.96 15.40
N ASP A 2 -8.10 -13.46 16.22
CA ASP A 2 -9.36 -14.15 16.56
C ASP A 2 -10.24 -14.51 15.36
N ALA A 3 -10.29 -13.62 14.35
CA ALA A 3 -11.02 -13.86 13.11
C ALA A 3 -10.35 -14.89 12.16
N GLY A 4 -9.19 -15.47 12.51
CA GLY A 4 -8.47 -16.42 11.65
C GLY A 4 -7.74 -15.80 10.46
N VAL A 5 -7.73 -14.47 10.33
CA VAL A 5 -6.98 -13.75 9.30
C VAL A 5 -5.47 -13.89 9.55
N PRO A 6 -4.67 -14.31 8.54
CA PRO A 6 -3.22 -14.43 8.69
C PRO A 6 -2.60 -13.10 9.12
N THR A 7 -2.03 -13.03 10.32
CA THR A 7 -1.23 -11.89 10.80
C THR A 7 0.25 -12.23 10.69
N ILE A 8 1.14 -11.24 10.71
CA ILE A 8 2.58 -11.47 10.79
C ILE A 8 2.87 -12.39 12.00
N PRO A 9 3.37 -13.62 11.79
CA PRO A 9 3.68 -14.53 12.88
C PRO A 9 4.82 -13.94 13.72
N GLY A 10 4.73 -14.08 15.04
CA GLY A 10 5.72 -13.54 15.95
C GLY A 10 5.58 -14.12 17.35
N SER A 11 6.46 -13.73 18.24
CA SER A 11 6.36 -14.08 19.66
C SER A 11 5.18 -13.37 20.30
N ASP A 12 4.46 -14.05 21.20
CA ASP A 12 3.41 -13.43 22.03
C ASP A 12 4.07 -12.69 23.21
N GLY A 13 4.85 -11.66 22.89
CA GLY A 13 5.63 -10.85 23.83
C GLY A 13 7.14 -11.04 23.70
N LEU A 14 7.84 -10.80 24.81
CA LEU A 14 9.29 -10.90 24.90
C LEU A 14 9.75 -12.36 24.89
N ILE A 15 10.91 -12.60 24.29
CA ILE A 15 11.60 -13.89 24.33
C ILE A 15 12.57 -13.88 25.50
N GLU A 16 12.60 -14.94 26.29
CA GLU A 16 13.43 -15.03 27.49
C GLU A 16 14.82 -15.64 27.20
N SER A 17 14.94 -16.45 26.15
CA SER A 17 16.19 -17.15 25.83
C SER A 17 16.41 -17.43 24.33
N VAL A 18 17.67 -17.61 23.95
CA VAL A 18 18.08 -18.06 22.60
C VAL A 18 17.36 -19.37 22.22
N LYS A 19 17.25 -20.32 23.16
CA LYS A 19 16.61 -21.62 22.92
C LYS A 19 15.11 -21.47 22.59
N GLU A 20 14.43 -20.59 23.31
CA GLU A 20 13.03 -20.26 23.02
C GLU A 20 12.90 -19.58 21.66
N GLY A 21 13.75 -18.59 21.38
CA GLY A 21 13.79 -17.88 20.09
C GLY A 21 13.99 -18.81 18.90
N ILE A 22 14.95 -19.75 18.98
CA ILE A 22 15.19 -20.76 17.93
C ILE A 22 13.95 -21.67 17.74
N LYS A 23 13.27 -22.06 18.82
CA LYS A 23 12.06 -22.89 18.74
C LYS A 23 10.91 -22.13 18.06
N LEU A 24 10.70 -20.87 18.44
CA LEU A 24 9.70 -19.99 17.82
C LEU A 24 10.02 -19.75 16.35
N ALA A 25 11.26 -19.42 16.01
CA ALA A 25 11.71 -19.20 14.64
C ALA A 25 11.52 -20.43 13.75
N LYS A 26 11.72 -21.65 14.27
CA LYS A 26 11.40 -22.89 13.54
C LYS A 26 9.90 -23.06 13.28
N GLY A 27 9.05 -22.65 14.22
CA GLY A 27 7.59 -22.68 14.06
C GLY A 27 7.07 -21.62 13.08
N ILE A 28 7.65 -20.41 13.11
CA ILE A 28 7.34 -19.31 12.20
C ILE A 28 7.90 -19.57 10.79
N GLY A 29 9.05 -20.24 10.70
CA GLY A 29 9.84 -20.43 9.50
C GLY A 29 10.78 -19.25 9.23
N TYR A 30 12.02 -19.55 8.87
CA TYR A 30 13.02 -18.54 8.49
C TYR A 30 12.73 -17.92 7.10
N PRO A 31 13.25 -16.71 6.80
CA PRO A 31 13.93 -15.81 7.72
C PRO A 31 12.98 -15.17 8.74
N VAL A 32 13.53 -14.79 9.88
CA VAL A 32 12.83 -14.07 10.96
C VAL A 32 13.60 -12.80 11.31
N ILE A 33 12.95 -11.84 11.96
CA ILE A 33 13.58 -10.63 12.46
C ILE A 33 13.38 -10.53 13.96
N ILE A 34 14.48 -10.37 14.70
CA ILE A 34 14.43 -9.97 16.11
C ILE A 34 14.42 -8.45 16.20
N LYS A 35 13.61 -7.92 17.10
CA LYS A 35 13.45 -6.48 17.32
C LYS A 35 13.47 -6.17 18.81
N ALA A 36 14.16 -5.10 19.17
CA ALA A 36 14.11 -4.53 20.50
C ALA A 36 12.75 -3.88 20.79
N THR A 37 12.23 -4.07 21.99
CA THR A 37 10.98 -3.42 22.43
C THR A 37 11.09 -1.90 22.59
N ALA A 38 12.28 -1.41 22.97
CA ALA A 38 12.57 0.02 23.11
C ALA A 38 13.27 0.62 21.87
N GLY A 39 13.39 -0.14 20.77
CA GLY A 39 14.19 0.24 19.60
C GLY A 39 13.52 1.25 18.67
N GLY A 40 14.31 2.19 18.15
CA GLY A 40 13.93 3.12 17.10
C GLY A 40 15.08 3.40 16.12
N GLY A 41 14.75 3.65 14.84
CA GLY A 41 15.74 4.04 13.83
C GLY A 41 16.72 2.96 13.39
N GLY A 42 16.32 1.69 13.35
CA GLY A 42 17.18 0.59 12.88
C GLY A 42 17.95 -0.15 13.97
N LYS A 43 18.07 0.44 15.17
CA LYS A 43 18.90 -0.10 16.26
C LYS A 43 18.23 -1.25 16.99
N GLY A 44 19.00 -2.30 17.30
CA GLY A 44 18.49 -3.47 18.02
C GLY A 44 17.58 -4.35 17.16
N MET A 45 17.76 -4.33 15.84
CA MET A 45 17.07 -5.22 14.90
C MET A 45 18.07 -6.09 14.14
N ARG A 46 17.75 -7.38 13.98
CA ARG A 46 18.58 -8.31 13.20
C ARG A 46 17.70 -9.28 12.44
N ILE A 47 18.02 -9.47 11.16
CA ILE A 47 17.42 -10.51 10.32
C ILE A 47 18.24 -11.78 10.54
N ILE A 48 17.56 -12.89 10.75
CA ILE A 48 18.16 -14.20 11.03
C ILE A 48 17.67 -15.14 9.93
N TRP A 49 18.59 -15.69 9.14
CA TRP A 49 18.28 -16.53 7.99
C TRP A 49 18.24 -18.02 8.33
N SER A 50 18.93 -18.42 9.40
CA SER A 50 18.99 -19.81 9.82
C SER A 50 19.15 -19.94 11.34
N ALA A 51 19.01 -21.17 11.87
CA ALA A 51 19.10 -21.40 13.31
C ALA A 51 20.52 -21.18 13.85
N GLU A 52 21.54 -21.40 13.02
CA GLU A 52 22.96 -21.26 13.34
C GLU A 52 23.35 -19.79 13.57
N GLU A 53 22.65 -18.87 12.91
CA GLU A 53 22.85 -17.43 13.04
C GLU A 53 22.17 -16.83 14.27
N PHE A 54 21.24 -17.56 14.90
CA PHE A 54 20.31 -16.97 15.86
C PHE A 54 21.01 -16.40 17.08
N GLU A 55 21.91 -17.17 17.70
CA GLU A 55 22.60 -16.79 18.94
C GLU A 55 23.47 -15.54 18.76
N SER A 56 24.25 -15.47 17.68
CA SER A 56 25.11 -14.32 17.41
C SER A 56 24.32 -13.03 17.14
N HIS A 57 23.21 -13.13 16.39
CA HIS A 57 22.35 -11.99 16.12
C HIS A 57 21.58 -11.55 17.39
N TRP A 58 21.12 -12.51 18.20
CA TRP A 58 20.47 -12.26 19.49
C TRP A 58 21.37 -11.46 20.44
N ASP A 59 22.60 -11.93 20.66
CA ASP A 59 23.55 -11.26 21.55
C ASP A 59 23.90 -9.86 21.05
N SER A 60 24.15 -9.73 19.74
CA SER A 60 24.45 -8.44 19.11
C SER A 60 23.29 -7.44 19.27
N ALA A 61 22.05 -7.87 19.02
CA ALA A 61 20.87 -7.01 19.15
C ALA A 61 20.65 -6.57 20.60
N ARG A 62 20.83 -7.47 21.58
CA ARG A 62 20.67 -7.17 23.02
C ARG A 62 21.72 -6.19 23.51
N GLN A 63 22.99 -6.41 23.15
CA GLN A 63 24.06 -5.49 23.51
C GLN A 63 23.84 -4.09 22.93
N GLU A 64 23.44 -4.00 21.66
CA GLU A 64 23.13 -2.72 21.02
C GLU A 64 21.95 -2.02 21.70
N SER A 65 20.88 -2.76 22.01
CA SER A 65 19.68 -2.19 22.62
C SER A 65 19.91 -1.76 24.08
N ALA A 66 20.62 -2.57 24.86
CA ALA A 66 21.04 -2.22 26.21
C ALA A 66 21.88 -0.93 26.23
N ALA A 67 22.84 -0.81 25.31
CA ALA A 67 23.72 0.35 25.22
C ALA A 67 22.98 1.62 24.76
N ALA A 68 22.03 1.50 23.85
CA ALA A 68 21.32 2.63 23.28
C ALA A 68 20.11 3.09 24.10
N PHE A 69 19.40 2.17 24.76
CA PHE A 69 18.09 2.41 25.35
C PHE A 69 17.94 1.89 26.79
N GLY A 70 18.95 1.22 27.36
CA GLY A 70 18.90 0.67 28.71
C GLY A 70 17.90 -0.49 28.87
N ASN A 71 17.43 -1.07 27.77
CA ASN A 71 16.47 -2.18 27.73
C ASN A 71 16.92 -3.17 26.66
N ASP A 72 17.02 -4.46 27.00
CA ASP A 72 17.46 -5.52 26.10
C ASP A 72 16.35 -6.54 25.77
N GLY A 73 15.10 -6.20 26.07
CA GLY A 73 13.94 -7.03 25.76
C GLY A 73 13.73 -7.16 24.26
N MET A 74 13.78 -8.40 23.77
CA MET A 74 13.62 -8.76 22.36
C MET A 74 12.31 -9.49 22.11
N TYR A 75 11.68 -9.21 20.98
CA TYR A 75 10.59 -10.00 20.41
C TYR A 75 10.96 -10.43 18.98
N LEU A 76 10.26 -11.43 18.46
CA LEU A 76 10.52 -12.01 17.14
C LEU A 76 9.30 -11.87 16.24
N GLU A 77 9.54 -11.58 14.97
CA GLU A 77 8.52 -11.59 13.93
C GLU A 77 9.04 -12.32 12.69
N LYS A 78 8.13 -12.78 11.84
CA LYS A 78 8.47 -13.22 10.50
C LYS A 78 9.10 -12.04 9.75
N PHE A 79 10.25 -12.28 9.11
CA PHE A 79 10.80 -11.31 8.19
C PHE A 79 10.10 -11.47 6.85
N ILE A 80 9.42 -10.41 6.40
CA ILE A 80 8.73 -10.41 5.11
C ILE A 80 9.73 -10.00 4.04
N GLU A 81 10.12 -10.97 3.22
CA GLU A 81 11.08 -10.74 2.14
C GLU A 81 10.42 -10.04 0.96
N ASP A 82 11.11 -8.99 0.47
CA ASP A 82 10.72 -8.23 -0.73
C ASP A 82 9.22 -7.93 -0.78
N PRO A 83 8.67 -7.32 0.30
CA PRO A 83 7.24 -7.23 0.47
C PRO A 83 6.63 -6.34 -0.60
N ARG A 84 5.45 -6.74 -1.06
CA ARG A 84 4.50 -5.87 -1.72
C ARG A 84 3.45 -5.42 -0.74
N HIS A 85 2.99 -4.19 -0.90
CA HIS A 85 1.82 -3.68 -0.20
C HIS A 85 0.62 -3.95 -1.09
N ILE A 86 -0.19 -4.95 -0.74
CA ILE A 86 -1.42 -5.27 -1.46
C ILE A 86 -2.59 -5.17 -0.50
N GLU A 87 -3.62 -4.47 -0.93
CA GLU A 87 -4.78 -4.18 -0.09
C GLU A 87 -6.08 -4.60 -0.76
N ILE A 88 -7.06 -5.04 0.03
CA ILE A 88 -8.37 -5.49 -0.46
C ILE A 88 -9.43 -4.47 -0.08
N GLN A 89 -10.11 -3.93 -1.08
CA GLN A 89 -11.27 -3.09 -0.88
C GLN A 89 -12.44 -3.94 -0.37
N ILE A 90 -13.10 -3.48 0.68
CA ILE A 90 -14.34 -4.10 1.18
C ILE A 90 -15.47 -3.07 1.28
N ILE A 91 -16.70 -3.59 1.30
CA ILE A 91 -17.88 -2.86 1.75
C ILE A 91 -18.73 -3.77 2.63
N GLY A 92 -19.23 -3.25 3.75
CA GLY A 92 -20.15 -3.97 4.64
C GLY A 92 -21.42 -3.18 4.91
N ASP A 93 -22.53 -3.87 5.20
CA ASP A 93 -23.83 -3.25 5.51
C ASP A 93 -24.25 -3.39 6.98
N GLN A 94 -25.29 -2.66 7.38
CA GLN A 94 -25.85 -2.68 8.75
C GLN A 94 -26.42 -4.05 9.18
N LYS A 95 -26.54 -5.02 8.27
CA LYS A 95 -27.01 -6.37 8.57
C LYS A 95 -25.85 -7.34 8.82
N GLY A 96 -24.61 -6.86 8.78
CA GLY A 96 -23.40 -7.67 8.97
C GLY A 96 -22.97 -8.43 7.72
N ASN A 97 -23.52 -8.12 6.55
CA ASN A 97 -23.01 -8.64 5.29
C ASN A 97 -21.77 -7.85 4.88
N ALA A 98 -20.79 -8.51 4.26
CA ALA A 98 -19.67 -7.83 3.60
C ALA A 98 -19.26 -8.56 2.32
N CYS A 99 -18.67 -7.83 1.38
CA CYS A 99 -18.01 -8.39 0.19
C CYS A 99 -16.73 -7.63 -0.14
N HIS A 100 -15.85 -8.23 -0.95
CA HIS A 100 -14.66 -7.56 -1.46
C HIS A 100 -14.88 -7.01 -2.86
N LEU A 101 -14.16 -5.92 -3.17
CA LEU A 101 -14.25 -5.16 -4.40
C LEU A 101 -12.91 -5.18 -5.17
N SER A 102 -12.18 -6.29 -5.05
CA SER A 102 -10.83 -6.53 -5.59
C SER A 102 -9.67 -5.87 -4.82
N GLU A 103 -8.45 -6.19 -5.26
CA GLU A 103 -7.20 -5.70 -4.69
C GLU A 103 -6.69 -4.41 -5.34
N ARG A 104 -5.76 -3.75 -4.67
CA ARG A 104 -4.85 -2.75 -5.25
C ARG A 104 -3.41 -3.06 -4.83
N ASP A 105 -2.46 -2.85 -5.74
CA ASP A 105 -1.03 -2.82 -5.44
C ASP A 105 -0.60 -1.39 -5.14
N CYS A 106 -0.08 -1.17 -3.94
CA CYS A 106 0.35 0.13 -3.43
C CYS A 106 1.85 0.13 -3.10
N SER A 107 2.62 -0.78 -3.71
CA SER A 107 4.03 -1.00 -3.36
C SER A 107 4.95 0.16 -3.76
N ILE A 108 4.58 0.99 -4.74
CA ILE A 108 5.39 2.15 -5.12
C ILE A 108 5.18 3.27 -4.09
N GLN A 109 6.06 3.29 -3.09
CA GLN A 109 5.99 4.20 -1.96
C GLN A 109 7.34 4.83 -1.65
N ARG A 110 7.31 6.02 -1.06
CA ARG A 110 8.48 6.71 -0.51
C ARG A 110 8.23 7.03 0.96
N ARG A 111 9.13 6.61 1.85
CA ARG A 111 9.00 6.82 3.31
C ARG A 111 7.60 6.42 3.83
N HIS A 112 7.11 5.26 3.37
CA HIS A 112 5.77 4.73 3.70
C HIS A 112 4.58 5.55 3.16
N GLN A 113 4.82 6.52 2.29
CA GLN A 113 3.76 7.24 1.57
C GLN A 113 3.61 6.66 0.16
N LYS A 114 2.41 6.18 -0.17
CA LYS A 114 2.08 5.67 -1.50
C LYS A 114 2.20 6.81 -2.53
N LEU A 115 2.82 6.54 -3.66
CA LEU A 115 3.00 7.50 -4.77
C LEU A 115 2.20 7.10 -6.01
N LEU A 116 2.12 5.79 -6.25
CA LEU A 116 1.38 5.19 -7.34
C LEU A 116 0.70 3.91 -6.87
N GLU A 117 -0.51 3.70 -7.36
CA GLU A 117 -1.32 2.54 -7.10
C GLU A 117 -1.83 1.95 -8.41
N GLU A 118 -1.98 0.62 -8.47
CA GLU A 118 -2.58 -0.04 -9.63
C GLU A 118 -3.48 -1.21 -9.26
N THR A 119 -4.43 -1.51 -10.14
CA THR A 119 -5.29 -2.68 -10.03
C THR A 119 -5.65 -3.23 -11.41
N PRO A 120 -5.73 -4.56 -11.59
CA PRO A 120 -5.25 -5.58 -10.64
C PRO A 120 -3.74 -5.49 -10.43
N SER A 121 -3.27 -6.02 -9.30
CA SER A 121 -1.82 -6.11 -9.06
C SER A 121 -1.17 -7.03 -10.10
N PRO A 122 -0.02 -6.67 -10.69
CA PRO A 122 0.71 -7.55 -11.60
C PRO A 122 1.30 -8.77 -10.86
N PHE A 123 1.34 -8.74 -9.53
CA PHE A 123 1.77 -9.87 -8.72
C PHE A 123 0.63 -10.85 -8.41
N MET A 124 -0.62 -10.47 -8.66
CA MET A 124 -1.78 -11.26 -8.25
C MET A 124 -1.97 -12.52 -9.12
N THR A 125 -2.45 -13.60 -8.51
CA THR A 125 -3.07 -14.75 -9.19
C THR A 125 -4.52 -14.87 -8.74
N ASP A 126 -5.35 -15.58 -9.50
CA ASP A 126 -6.74 -15.81 -9.12
C ASP A 126 -6.84 -16.50 -7.75
N GLU A 127 -6.02 -17.53 -7.50
CA GLU A 127 -5.97 -18.20 -6.20
C GLU A 127 -5.59 -17.26 -5.05
N LEU A 128 -4.59 -16.40 -5.26
CA LEU A 128 -4.17 -15.45 -4.22
C LEU A 128 -5.27 -14.41 -3.96
N ARG A 129 -5.94 -13.94 -5.02
CA ARG A 129 -7.04 -12.98 -4.93
C ARG A 129 -8.21 -13.56 -4.13
N GLU A 130 -8.60 -14.80 -4.39
CA GLU A 130 -9.66 -15.46 -3.62
C GLU A 130 -9.26 -15.57 -2.14
N LYS A 131 -8.07 -16.07 -1.83
CA LYS A 131 -7.61 -16.23 -0.44
C LYS A 131 -7.54 -14.91 0.32
N MET A 132 -7.01 -13.86 -0.31
CA MET A 132 -6.93 -12.52 0.30
C MET A 132 -8.32 -11.87 0.42
N GLY A 133 -9.18 -12.04 -0.59
CA GLY A 133 -10.57 -11.58 -0.59
C GLY A 133 -11.39 -12.21 0.53
N GLU A 134 -11.32 -13.52 0.69
CA GLU A 134 -11.96 -14.27 1.77
C GLU A 134 -11.46 -13.80 3.14
N ALA A 135 -10.15 -13.63 3.30
CA ALA A 135 -9.57 -13.13 4.55
C ALA A 135 -10.05 -11.71 4.89
N ALA A 136 -10.17 -10.82 3.90
CA ALA A 136 -10.66 -9.46 4.09
C ALA A 136 -12.16 -9.43 4.44
N VAL A 137 -12.98 -10.25 3.78
CA VAL A 137 -14.41 -10.40 4.11
C VAL A 137 -14.60 -11.01 5.51
N LEU A 138 -13.76 -11.98 5.88
CA LEU A 138 -13.77 -12.57 7.21
C LEU A 138 -13.42 -11.55 8.30
N ALA A 139 -12.40 -10.71 8.06
CA ALA A 139 -12.10 -9.57 8.94
C ALA A 139 -13.33 -8.67 9.12
N ALA A 140 -13.95 -8.24 8.01
CA ALA A 140 -15.08 -7.34 8.00
C ALA A 140 -16.31 -7.90 8.74
N THR A 141 -16.69 -9.14 8.42
CA THR A 141 -17.87 -9.80 9.01
C THR A 141 -17.68 -10.10 10.49
N SER A 142 -16.46 -10.45 10.93
CA SER A 142 -16.17 -10.72 12.34
C SER A 142 -16.40 -9.52 13.26
N ILE A 143 -16.23 -8.30 12.73
CA ILE A 143 -16.44 -7.04 13.47
C ILE A 143 -17.75 -6.35 13.09
N LYS A 144 -18.59 -6.98 12.24
CA LYS A 144 -19.81 -6.39 11.67
C LYS A 144 -19.55 -5.01 11.06
N TYR A 145 -18.50 -4.92 10.24
CA TYR A 145 -18.06 -3.67 9.63
C TYR A 145 -19.17 -3.05 8.77
N GLU A 146 -19.36 -1.74 8.91
CA GLU A 146 -20.31 -0.95 8.13
C GLU A 146 -19.57 0.08 7.29
N GLY A 147 -19.98 0.22 6.03
CA GLY A 147 -19.45 1.20 5.10
C GLY A 147 -18.30 0.64 4.25
N VAL A 148 -17.54 1.54 3.64
CA VAL A 148 -16.39 1.21 2.78
C VAL A 148 -15.13 1.21 3.64
N GLY A 149 -14.26 0.24 3.44
CA GLY A 149 -12.99 0.13 4.15
C GLY A 149 -12.01 -0.71 3.40
N THR A 150 -10.77 -0.76 3.85
CA THR A 150 -9.71 -1.52 3.18
C THR A 150 -8.93 -2.34 4.19
N VAL A 151 -8.65 -3.58 3.84
CA VAL A 151 -7.78 -4.47 4.61
C VAL A 151 -6.43 -4.53 3.91
N GLU A 152 -5.37 -4.06 4.57
CA GLU A 152 -4.03 -3.98 4.01
C GLU A 152 -3.20 -5.21 4.41
N PHE A 153 -2.45 -5.73 3.44
CA PHE A 153 -1.57 -6.88 3.62
C PHE A 153 -0.15 -6.58 3.10
N LEU A 154 0.84 -7.16 3.77
CA LEU A 154 2.15 -7.37 3.18
C LEU A 154 2.16 -8.74 2.51
N VAL A 155 2.59 -8.79 1.25
CA VAL A 155 2.69 -10.03 0.46
C VAL A 155 4.17 -10.27 0.15
N ASP A 156 4.71 -11.40 0.60
CA ASP A 156 6.11 -11.76 0.36
C ASP A 156 6.34 -12.28 -1.06
N LYS A 157 7.61 -12.44 -1.44
CA LYS A 157 8.02 -13.02 -2.74
C LYS A 157 7.45 -14.42 -3.04
N HIS A 158 6.99 -15.14 -2.02
CA HIS A 158 6.40 -16.47 -2.12
C HIS A 158 4.87 -16.43 -2.16
N ARG A 159 4.26 -15.23 -2.21
CA ARG A 159 2.81 -14.99 -2.20
C ARG A 159 2.13 -15.39 -0.89
N ASN A 160 2.86 -15.49 0.21
CA ASN A 160 2.23 -15.50 1.52
C ASN A 160 1.86 -14.08 1.89
N PHE A 161 0.65 -13.90 2.43
CA PHE A 161 0.12 -12.60 2.80
C PHE A 161 -0.10 -12.51 4.31
N TYR A 162 0.12 -11.32 4.85
CA TYR A 162 0.06 -11.06 6.27
C TYR A 162 -0.66 -9.74 6.50
N PHE A 163 -1.74 -9.78 7.29
CA PHE A 163 -2.50 -8.61 7.69
C PHE A 163 -1.58 -7.60 8.35
N MET A 164 -1.69 -6.36 7.90
CA MET A 164 -0.93 -5.22 8.41
C MET A 164 -1.85 -4.29 9.19
N GLU A 165 -2.86 -3.74 8.52
CA GLU A 165 -3.85 -2.86 9.14
C GLU A 165 -5.19 -2.89 8.41
N MET A 166 -6.18 -2.22 8.99
CA MET A 166 -7.46 -1.98 8.33
C MET A 166 -7.76 -0.48 8.36
N ASN A 167 -7.91 0.11 7.18
CA ASN A 167 -8.35 1.48 7.04
C ASN A 167 -9.88 1.51 7.05
N THR A 168 -10.46 1.97 8.15
CA THR A 168 -11.92 2.02 8.38
C THR A 168 -12.59 3.25 7.74
N ARG A 169 -12.18 3.55 6.50
CA ARG A 169 -12.61 4.72 5.72
C ARG A 169 -12.30 4.48 4.24
N ILE A 170 -12.84 5.35 3.39
CA ILE A 170 -12.39 5.47 2.00
C ILE A 170 -10.90 5.85 1.93
N GLN A 171 -10.20 5.34 0.93
CA GLN A 171 -8.80 5.66 0.63
C GLN A 171 -8.67 6.58 -0.58
N VAL A 172 -7.48 7.17 -0.76
CA VAL A 172 -7.19 8.12 -1.84
C VAL A 172 -7.34 7.42 -3.20
N GLU A 173 -6.79 6.22 -3.27
CA GLU A 173 -6.67 5.29 -4.39
C GLU A 173 -7.95 4.47 -4.69
N HIS A 174 -9.09 4.81 -4.08
CA HIS A 174 -10.35 4.16 -4.42
C HIS A 174 -10.78 4.28 -5.90
N PRO A 175 -10.46 5.35 -6.67
CA PRO A 175 -10.89 5.47 -8.05
C PRO A 175 -10.45 4.31 -8.94
N ILE A 176 -9.23 3.79 -8.77
CA ILE A 176 -8.75 2.68 -9.62
C ILE A 176 -9.59 1.42 -9.43
N THR A 177 -10.11 1.19 -8.21
CA THR A 177 -11.10 0.14 -7.99
C THR A 177 -12.41 0.47 -8.71
N GLU A 178 -12.97 1.67 -8.53
CA GLU A 178 -14.22 2.08 -9.19
C GLU A 178 -14.18 1.86 -10.70
N GLU A 179 -13.07 2.22 -11.34
CA GLU A 179 -12.88 2.12 -12.78
C GLU A 179 -12.85 0.67 -13.28
N VAL A 180 -12.18 -0.25 -12.56
CA VAL A 180 -12.05 -1.63 -13.04
C VAL A 180 -13.26 -2.51 -12.75
N ILE A 181 -14.11 -2.14 -11.79
CA ILE A 181 -15.36 -2.88 -11.48
C ILE A 181 -16.63 -2.11 -11.86
N ASN A 182 -16.50 -0.87 -12.36
CA ASN A 182 -17.62 0.04 -12.67
C ASN A 182 -18.62 0.19 -11.52
N PHE A 183 -18.10 0.57 -10.35
CA PHE A 183 -18.86 0.66 -9.11
C PHE A 183 -18.46 1.89 -8.30
N ASP A 184 -19.41 2.80 -8.05
CA ASP A 184 -19.19 4.08 -7.36
C ASP A 184 -19.16 3.87 -5.84
N LEU A 185 -17.98 3.89 -5.24
CA LEU A 185 -17.76 3.57 -3.83
C LEU A 185 -18.32 4.66 -2.92
N ILE A 186 -18.24 5.92 -3.33
CA ILE A 186 -18.74 7.05 -2.54
C ILE A 186 -20.26 6.98 -2.43
N LYS A 187 -20.95 6.72 -3.55
CA LYS A 187 -22.40 6.53 -3.58
C LYS A 187 -22.83 5.34 -2.75
N GLU A 188 -22.11 4.23 -2.83
CA GLU A 188 -22.47 3.01 -2.09
C GLU A 188 -22.22 3.17 -0.59
N GLN A 189 -21.19 3.91 -0.18
CA GLN A 189 -20.99 4.30 1.22
C GLN A 189 -22.19 5.10 1.75
N ILE A 190 -22.70 6.06 0.97
CA ILE A 190 -23.89 6.86 1.34
C ILE A 190 -25.13 5.97 1.43
N LYS A 191 -25.32 5.04 0.49
CA LYS A 191 -26.46 4.11 0.49
C LYS A 191 -26.46 3.20 1.72
N VAL A 192 -25.30 2.61 2.05
CA VAL A 192 -25.14 1.76 3.23
C VAL A 192 -25.45 2.54 4.50
N ALA A 193 -24.92 3.76 4.63
CA ALA A 193 -25.22 4.62 5.78
C ALA A 193 -26.72 4.97 5.88
N ALA A 194 -27.44 4.99 4.75
CA ALA A 194 -28.89 5.14 4.68
C ALA A 194 -29.68 3.83 4.94
N GLY A 195 -29.02 2.74 5.33
CA GLY A 195 -29.64 1.45 5.62
C GLY A 195 -29.94 0.58 4.40
N ILE A 196 -29.44 0.95 3.21
CA ILE A 196 -29.60 0.13 2.01
C ILE A 196 -28.58 -1.00 2.04
N SER A 197 -29.06 -2.24 1.96
CA SER A 197 -28.20 -3.42 1.90
C SER A 197 -27.39 -3.50 0.63
N ILE A 198 -26.16 -3.99 0.76
CA ILE A 198 -25.32 -4.38 -0.37
C ILE A 198 -25.87 -5.65 -1.03
N LYS A 199 -25.43 -5.92 -2.26
CA LYS A 199 -25.77 -7.17 -2.97
C LYS A 199 -25.13 -8.41 -2.34
N GLY A 200 -24.00 -8.24 -1.63
CA GLY A 200 -23.26 -9.34 -1.02
C GLY A 200 -22.52 -10.22 -2.03
N ILE A 201 -22.22 -9.71 -3.22
CA ILE A 201 -21.40 -10.41 -4.22
C ILE A 201 -20.00 -9.79 -4.26
N ASN A 202 -18.99 -10.62 -4.49
CA ASN A 202 -17.63 -10.14 -4.71
C ASN A 202 -17.49 -9.57 -6.13
N TYR A 203 -16.67 -8.53 -6.26
CA TYR A 203 -16.39 -7.88 -7.55
C TYR A 203 -14.94 -8.12 -7.93
N TYR A 204 -14.74 -8.41 -9.22
CA TYR A 204 -13.46 -8.75 -9.82
C TYR A 204 -13.11 -7.75 -10.93
N PRO A 205 -11.83 -7.40 -11.11
CA PRO A 205 -11.43 -6.36 -12.03
C PRO A 205 -11.66 -6.83 -13.47
N GLN A 206 -12.30 -5.99 -14.29
CA GLN A 206 -12.58 -6.24 -15.71
C GLN A 206 -11.62 -5.51 -16.65
N MET A 207 -10.79 -4.64 -16.08
CA MET A 207 -9.84 -3.76 -16.77
C MET A 207 -8.61 -3.58 -15.88
N HIS A 208 -7.66 -2.77 -16.35
CA HIS A 208 -6.53 -2.29 -15.57
C HIS A 208 -6.63 -0.78 -15.37
N ALA A 209 -6.34 -0.33 -14.16
CA ALA A 209 -6.27 1.07 -13.82
C ALA A 209 -5.01 1.40 -13.01
N ILE A 210 -4.45 2.59 -13.26
CA ILE A 210 -3.27 3.12 -12.58
C ILE A 210 -3.59 4.53 -12.09
N GLU A 211 -3.27 4.83 -10.84
CA GLU A 211 -3.37 6.17 -10.25
C GLU A 211 -1.98 6.70 -9.94
N CYS A 212 -1.69 7.92 -10.42
CA CYS A 212 -0.52 8.69 -10.04
C CYS A 212 -0.95 9.83 -9.12
N ARG A 213 -0.35 9.92 -7.93
CA ARG A 213 -0.52 11.07 -7.03
C ARG A 213 0.32 12.24 -7.52
N VAL A 214 -0.34 13.28 -8.03
CA VAL A 214 0.33 14.52 -8.47
C VAL A 214 0.42 15.44 -7.26
N ASN A 215 1.64 15.58 -6.74
CA ASN A 215 1.95 16.37 -5.56
C ASN A 215 2.78 17.60 -5.97
N ALA A 216 2.61 18.69 -5.24
CA ALA A 216 3.42 19.90 -5.29
C ALA A 216 4.76 19.67 -4.60
N GLU A 217 5.60 18.83 -5.20
CA GLU A 217 6.91 18.41 -4.69
C GLU A 217 7.94 18.37 -5.81
N ASP A 218 9.16 18.78 -5.50
CA ASP A 218 10.28 18.78 -6.43
C ASP A 218 11.05 17.45 -6.37
N PHE A 219 10.74 16.55 -7.30
CA PHE A 219 11.39 15.24 -7.45
C PHE A 219 12.92 15.33 -7.49
N LYS A 220 13.48 16.33 -8.20
CA LYS A 220 14.94 16.47 -8.38
C LYS A 220 15.64 16.86 -7.08
N ASN A 221 14.93 17.52 -6.18
CA ASN A 221 15.42 17.95 -4.88
C ASN A 221 14.86 17.09 -3.73
N ASN A 222 14.85 15.76 -3.92
CA ASN A 222 14.38 14.79 -2.93
C ASN A 222 12.93 15.07 -2.48
N PHE A 223 12.05 15.32 -3.45
CA PHE A 223 10.62 15.59 -3.24
C PHE A 223 10.38 16.68 -2.19
N ARG A 224 11.16 17.76 -2.26
CA ARG A 224 10.98 18.91 -1.37
C ARG A 224 9.61 19.54 -1.69
N PRO A 225 8.77 19.85 -0.68
CA PRO A 225 7.51 20.55 -0.93
C PRO A 225 7.71 21.85 -1.73
N SER A 226 6.80 22.10 -2.66
CA SER A 226 6.81 23.25 -3.58
C SER A 226 5.47 24.00 -3.51
N PRO A 227 5.11 24.58 -2.34
CA PRO A 227 3.92 25.42 -2.23
C PRO A 227 4.10 26.69 -3.06
N GLY A 228 3.02 27.20 -3.63
CA GLY A 228 3.09 28.35 -4.52
C GLY A 228 1.80 28.57 -5.31
N LYS A 229 1.80 29.60 -6.16
CA LYS A 229 0.66 29.94 -6.99
C LYS A 229 0.76 29.20 -8.33
N ILE A 230 -0.28 28.45 -8.67
CA ILE A 230 -0.42 27.85 -9.99
C ILE A 230 -0.74 28.96 -10.98
N THR A 231 0.16 29.23 -11.93
CA THR A 231 -0.02 30.27 -12.95
C THR A 231 -0.79 29.74 -14.16
N THR A 232 -0.52 28.49 -14.52
CA THR A 232 -1.14 27.80 -15.67
C THR A 232 -1.53 26.39 -15.24
N LEU A 233 -2.72 25.95 -15.63
CA LEU A 233 -3.21 24.59 -15.42
C LEU A 233 -3.87 24.09 -16.71
N HIS A 234 -3.33 23.02 -17.28
CA HIS A 234 -3.95 22.25 -18.36
C HIS A 234 -4.02 20.78 -17.94
N THR A 235 -5.23 20.31 -17.63
CA THR A 235 -5.47 18.91 -17.22
C THR A 235 -5.62 18.01 -18.44
N PRO A 236 -5.05 16.79 -18.44
CA PRO A 236 -5.23 15.85 -19.53
C PRO A 236 -6.66 15.31 -19.57
N GLY A 237 -7.05 14.74 -20.72
CA GLY A 237 -8.37 14.15 -20.91
C GLY A 237 -8.39 13.00 -21.90
N GLY A 238 -9.55 12.78 -22.51
CA GLY A 238 -9.77 11.72 -23.50
C GLY A 238 -10.19 10.38 -22.88
N HIS A 239 -10.41 9.38 -23.74
CA HIS A 239 -11.01 8.12 -23.33
C HIS A 239 -10.12 7.30 -22.38
N GLY A 240 -10.63 7.00 -21.19
CA GLY A 240 -9.94 6.26 -20.13
C GLY A 240 -8.91 7.09 -19.37
N VAL A 241 -9.13 8.40 -19.26
CA VAL A 241 -8.41 9.30 -18.36
C VAL A 241 -9.42 9.97 -17.44
N ARG A 242 -9.17 9.89 -16.13
CA ARG A 242 -9.92 10.57 -15.08
C ARG A 242 -8.95 11.44 -14.27
N VAL A 243 -9.38 12.64 -13.91
CA VAL A 243 -8.62 13.56 -13.07
C VAL A 243 -9.51 14.00 -11.92
N ASP A 244 -9.12 13.66 -10.71
CA ASP A 244 -9.75 14.16 -9.49
C ASP A 244 -8.86 15.27 -8.94
N THR A 245 -9.33 16.51 -8.96
CA THR A 245 -8.55 17.66 -8.49
C THR A 245 -9.44 18.73 -7.86
N HIS A 246 -8.86 19.50 -6.92
CA HIS A 246 -9.49 20.66 -6.29
C HIS A 246 -8.85 21.98 -6.73
N VAL A 247 -7.76 21.92 -7.51
CA VAL A 247 -6.98 23.10 -7.91
C VAL A 247 -7.50 23.67 -9.24
N TYR A 248 -7.22 24.96 -9.46
CA TYR A 248 -7.54 25.68 -10.68
C TYR A 248 -6.45 26.73 -10.95
N ALA A 249 -6.38 27.25 -12.17
CA ALA A 249 -5.43 28.32 -12.50
C ALA A 249 -5.63 29.53 -11.56
N GLY A 250 -4.56 29.98 -10.93
CA GLY A 250 -4.56 31.04 -9.92
C GLY A 250 -4.66 30.56 -8.47
N TYR A 251 -4.95 29.28 -8.22
CA TYR A 251 -4.94 28.70 -6.87
C TYR A 251 -3.55 28.76 -6.25
N THR A 252 -3.48 29.04 -4.94
CA THR A 252 -2.21 29.06 -4.19
C THR A 252 -2.18 27.92 -3.19
N ILE A 253 -1.22 27.03 -3.38
CA ILE A 253 -1.02 25.86 -2.52
C ILE A 253 -0.38 26.33 -1.21
N PRO A 254 -1.06 26.12 -0.06
CA PRO A 254 -0.52 26.50 1.23
C PRO A 254 0.57 25.52 1.67
N PRO A 255 1.52 25.96 2.53
CA PRO A 255 2.58 25.10 3.05
C PRO A 255 2.13 24.19 4.23
N TYR A 256 0.87 24.31 4.65
CA TYR A 256 0.38 23.72 5.91
C TYR A 256 -0.31 22.36 5.76
N TYR A 257 -0.67 21.96 4.54
CA TYR A 257 -1.42 20.73 4.27
C TYR A 257 -0.61 19.75 3.42
N ASP A 258 -1.22 18.61 3.13
CA ASP A 258 -0.70 17.64 2.17
C ASP A 258 -0.41 18.30 0.81
N SER A 259 0.65 17.85 0.15
CA SER A 259 1.14 18.40 -1.11
C SER A 259 0.33 17.92 -2.32
N MET A 260 -0.57 16.96 -2.18
CA MET A 260 -1.37 16.40 -3.27
C MET A 260 -2.34 17.42 -3.86
N ILE A 261 -2.21 17.66 -5.16
CA ILE A 261 -3.02 18.63 -5.92
C ILE A 261 -3.96 17.97 -6.93
N ALA A 262 -3.62 16.77 -7.41
CA ALA A 262 -4.48 15.98 -8.28
C ALA A 262 -4.18 14.49 -8.16
N LYS A 263 -5.18 13.68 -8.49
CA LYS A 263 -5.01 12.27 -8.81
C LYS A 263 -5.22 12.11 -10.30
N LEU A 264 -4.24 11.52 -10.98
CA LEU A 264 -4.37 11.20 -12.41
C LEU A 264 -4.58 9.70 -12.53
N ILE A 265 -5.73 9.30 -13.08
CA ILE A 265 -6.12 7.91 -13.22
C ILE A 265 -6.24 7.56 -14.70
N THR A 266 -5.64 6.45 -15.11
CA THR A 266 -5.82 5.90 -16.45
C THR A 266 -6.35 4.48 -16.42
N VAL A 267 -7.19 4.14 -17.40
CA VAL A 267 -7.92 2.87 -17.46
C VAL A 267 -7.84 2.29 -18.86
N ALA A 268 -7.54 1.00 -18.97
CA ALA A 268 -7.49 0.29 -20.24
C ALA A 268 -7.76 -1.21 -20.10
N ARG A 269 -7.85 -1.92 -21.23
CA ARG A 269 -8.11 -3.37 -21.24
C ARG A 269 -6.90 -4.18 -20.79
N THR A 270 -5.70 -3.64 -20.99
CA THR A 270 -4.45 -4.26 -20.55
C THR A 270 -3.64 -3.27 -19.71
N ARG A 271 -2.79 -3.81 -18.83
CA ARG A 271 -1.84 -3.02 -18.04
C ARG A 271 -0.94 -2.17 -18.93
N GLU A 272 -0.42 -2.74 -20.02
CA GLU A 272 0.45 -2.04 -20.97
C GLU A 272 -0.26 -0.83 -21.60
N GLU A 273 -1.53 -0.96 -21.99
CA GLU A 273 -2.31 0.15 -22.50
C GLU A 273 -2.58 1.22 -21.44
N ALA A 274 -2.82 0.83 -20.18
CA ALA A 274 -3.02 1.77 -19.08
C ALA A 274 -1.75 2.59 -18.81
N ILE A 275 -0.56 1.95 -18.88
CA ILE A 275 0.74 2.62 -18.81
C ILE A 275 0.92 3.59 -19.98
N LYS A 276 0.65 3.18 -21.23
CA LYS A 276 0.76 4.07 -22.40
C LYS A 276 -0.18 5.27 -22.31
N LYS A 277 -1.40 5.07 -21.82
CA LYS A 277 -2.33 6.18 -21.55
C LYS A 277 -1.80 7.10 -20.45
N MET A 278 -1.20 6.56 -19.39
CA MET A 278 -0.61 7.34 -18.31
C MET A 278 0.57 8.18 -18.81
N GLN A 279 1.45 7.60 -19.64
CA GLN A 279 2.54 8.32 -20.30
C GLN A 279 2.02 9.54 -21.07
N ARG A 280 1.03 9.33 -21.95
CA ARG A 280 0.41 10.44 -22.71
C ARG A 280 -0.23 11.48 -21.78
N ALA A 281 -1.03 11.04 -20.81
CA ALA A 281 -1.73 11.94 -19.92
C ALA A 281 -0.76 12.79 -19.07
N LEU A 282 0.35 12.22 -18.61
CA LEU A 282 1.40 12.96 -17.90
C LEU A 282 2.14 13.95 -18.79
N GLU A 283 2.23 13.71 -20.10
CA GLU A 283 2.82 14.66 -21.07
C GLU A 283 1.91 15.84 -21.38
N GLU A 284 0.60 15.61 -21.39
CA GLU A 284 -0.43 16.64 -21.59
C GLU A 284 -0.75 17.43 -20.31
N PHE A 285 -0.32 16.95 -19.14
CA PHE A 285 -0.60 17.59 -17.86
C PHE A 285 0.40 18.74 -17.59
N VAL A 286 -0.03 19.97 -17.89
CA VAL A 286 0.79 21.17 -17.67
C VAL A 286 0.36 21.88 -16.39
N ILE A 287 1.30 22.03 -15.47
CA ILE A 287 1.15 22.81 -14.24
C ILE A 287 2.38 23.73 -14.12
N GLU A 288 2.16 25.04 -14.12
CA GLU A 288 3.23 26.03 -14.01
C GLU A 288 3.12 26.85 -12.72
N GLY A 289 4.25 27.41 -12.26
CA GLY A 289 4.35 28.23 -11.04
C GLY A 289 4.78 27.46 -9.79
N ILE A 290 4.81 26.12 -9.87
CA ILE A 290 5.30 25.21 -8.82
C ILE A 290 6.01 24.01 -9.46
N GLU A 291 6.77 23.27 -8.66
CA GLU A 291 7.30 21.95 -9.03
C GLU A 291 6.30 20.84 -8.69
N THR A 292 6.34 19.74 -9.44
CA THR A 292 5.41 18.61 -9.23
C THR A 292 6.09 17.25 -9.35
N THR A 293 5.39 16.20 -8.91
CA THR A 293 5.80 14.79 -9.09
C THR A 293 5.58 14.25 -10.51
N ILE A 294 5.07 15.04 -11.46
CA ILE A 294 4.84 14.59 -12.85
C ILE A 294 6.14 14.05 -13.50
N PRO A 295 7.31 14.72 -13.41
CA PRO A 295 8.55 14.19 -13.97
C PRO A 295 8.97 12.85 -13.37
N PHE A 296 8.71 12.62 -12.08
CA PHE A 296 8.92 11.33 -11.43
C PHE A 296 8.05 10.25 -12.09
N HIS A 297 6.73 10.50 -12.18
CA HIS A 297 5.79 9.55 -12.76
C HIS A 297 6.10 9.24 -14.23
N ARG A 298 6.51 10.24 -15.03
CA ARG A 298 6.94 10.03 -16.42
C ARG A 298 8.13 9.07 -16.51
N LYS A 299 9.09 9.21 -15.60
CA LYS A 299 10.25 8.31 -15.52
C LYS A 299 9.84 6.91 -15.08
N LEU A 300 8.97 6.81 -14.06
CA LEU A 300 8.43 5.54 -13.57
C LEU A 300 7.71 4.75 -14.67
N MET A 301 6.87 5.42 -15.48
CA MET A 301 6.16 4.79 -16.59
C MET A 301 7.09 4.25 -17.69
N GLN A 302 8.37 4.59 -17.69
CA GLN A 302 9.38 4.11 -18.65
C GLN A 302 10.36 3.11 -18.04
N ASP A 303 10.30 2.88 -16.72
CA ASP A 303 11.21 1.95 -16.03
C ASP A 303 10.81 0.50 -16.36
N PRO A 304 11.74 -0.32 -16.91
CA PRO A 304 11.45 -1.72 -17.26
C PRO A 304 10.94 -2.54 -16.09
N ARG A 305 11.44 -2.30 -14.87
CA ARG A 305 11.01 -3.01 -13.66
C ARG A 305 9.54 -2.73 -13.36
N PHE A 306 9.10 -1.47 -13.55
CA PHE A 306 7.68 -1.13 -13.41
C PHE A 306 6.84 -1.72 -14.55
N ILE A 307 7.31 -1.64 -15.80
CA ILE A 307 6.59 -2.18 -16.97
C ILE A 307 6.41 -3.71 -16.87
N GLU A 308 7.40 -4.43 -16.37
CA GLU A 308 7.34 -5.88 -16.13
C GLU A 308 6.56 -6.24 -14.85
N GLY A 309 6.22 -5.25 -14.02
CA GLY A 309 5.54 -5.47 -12.75
C GLY A 309 6.46 -6.04 -11.67
N ASN A 310 7.79 -5.94 -11.82
CA ASN A 310 8.81 -6.43 -10.89
C ASN A 310 9.26 -5.32 -9.92
N TYR A 311 8.45 -5.05 -8.91
CA TYR A 311 8.73 -4.02 -7.90
C TYR A 311 8.24 -4.46 -6.52
N THR A 312 8.75 -3.81 -5.48
CA THR A 312 8.43 -4.06 -4.07
C THR A 312 8.32 -2.72 -3.34
N THR A 313 8.02 -2.73 -2.05
CA THR A 313 8.03 -1.52 -1.22
C THR A 313 9.38 -0.80 -1.16
N LYS A 314 10.46 -1.46 -1.59
CA LYS A 314 11.82 -0.90 -1.63
C LYS A 314 12.17 -0.24 -2.96
N PHE A 315 11.27 -0.23 -3.93
CA PHE A 315 11.53 0.27 -5.28
C PHE A 315 12.15 1.67 -5.30
N MET A 316 11.71 2.56 -4.40
CA MET A 316 12.21 3.94 -4.33
C MET A 316 13.59 4.09 -3.68
N GLU A 317 14.16 3.04 -3.07
CA GLU A 317 15.48 3.11 -2.43
C GLU A 317 16.63 3.23 -3.44
N ASP A 318 16.47 2.63 -4.62
CA ASP A 318 17.45 2.65 -5.70
C ASP A 318 16.95 3.33 -6.99
N PHE A 319 15.74 3.90 -6.96
CA PHE A 319 15.16 4.64 -8.07
C PHE A 319 15.80 6.03 -8.21
N ASN A 320 16.76 6.12 -9.12
CA ASN A 320 17.40 7.37 -9.54
C ASN A 320 16.69 7.92 -10.76
#